data_AF-C1GA28-F1
#
_entry.id   AF-C1GA28-F1
#
_cell.length_a   1.000
_cell.length_b   1.000
_cell.length_c   1.000
_cell.angle_alpha   90.00
_cell.angle_beta   90.00
_cell.angle_gamma   90.00
#
_symmetry.space_group_name_H-M   'P 1'
#
loop_
_entity.id
_entity.type
_entity.pdbx_description
1 polymer ?
#
loop_
_entity_poly.entity_id
_entity_poly.type
_entity_poly.pdbx_seq_one_letter_code
_entity_poly.pdbx_strand_id
1 'polypeptide(L)'
;MRLFAVSAVAGLMNGIIQGIERQLRMAEDSGVINPNQGKDVQILALETKGAESLAKAVERGELVSLKGVSSMATSLAALRVAERTLQNVLNPPAGVKVHNRVMDDAEAAKGVLRLVDEHRLLVELACGVCVEAVVAGGQTQGLTAHANTGQVADEPVEWSSKLAQIIPGFGPQSRVVVIVCGGSNISLETAVEYRERLNNEWGTGNE
;
A
#
# COMPACT_ATOMS: atom_id res chain seq x y z
N MET A 1 -6.19 -14.84 -13.26
CA MET A 1 -6.48 -14.15 -11.98
C MET A 1 -5.41 -13.08 -11.76
N ARG A 2 -5.74 -11.85 -11.36
CA ARG A 2 -4.72 -10.83 -11.03
C ARG A 2 -4.45 -10.91 -9.53
N LEU A 3 -3.20 -11.17 -9.16
CA LEU A 3 -2.73 -11.18 -7.78
C LEU A 3 -2.09 -9.83 -7.45
N PHE A 4 -2.48 -9.25 -6.33
CA PHE A 4 -1.96 -7.99 -5.82
C PHE A 4 -1.33 -8.24 -4.45
N ALA A 5 -0.06 -7.93 -4.26
CA ALA A 5 0.62 -8.00 -2.97
C ALA A 5 0.84 -6.58 -2.43
N VAL A 6 0.45 -6.33 -1.18
CA VAL A 6 0.63 -5.02 -0.52
C VAL A 6 1.66 -5.17 0.59
N SER A 7 2.72 -4.36 0.56
CA SER A 7 3.85 -4.47 1.50
C SER A 7 4.46 -3.11 1.82
N ALA A 8 4.96 -2.98 3.05
CA ALA A 8 5.96 -1.99 3.42
C ALA A 8 7.23 -2.16 2.55
N VAL A 9 7.94 -1.04 2.32
CA VAL A 9 9.14 -0.98 1.46
C VAL A 9 10.36 -1.73 2.05
N ALA A 10 11.47 -1.72 1.30
CA ALA A 10 12.78 -2.29 1.66
C ALA A 10 12.89 -3.83 1.57
N GLY A 11 13.52 -4.47 2.56
CA GLY A 11 13.96 -5.87 2.47
C GLY A 11 12.81 -6.87 2.25
N LEU A 12 11.67 -6.63 2.90
CA LEU A 12 10.47 -7.46 2.74
C LEU A 12 9.98 -7.46 1.29
N MET A 13 9.87 -6.29 0.68
CA MET A 13 9.48 -6.14 -0.73
C MET A 13 10.45 -6.89 -1.65
N ASN A 14 11.76 -6.76 -1.42
CA ASN A 14 12.77 -7.45 -2.21
C ASN A 14 12.64 -8.99 -2.11
N GLY A 15 12.40 -9.50 -0.89
CA GLY A 15 12.18 -10.93 -0.66
C GLY A 15 10.90 -11.45 -1.31
N ILE A 16 9.79 -10.69 -1.25
CA ILE A 16 8.53 -11.03 -1.92
C ILE A 16 8.75 -11.12 -3.43
N ILE A 17 9.39 -10.10 -4.03
CA ILE A 17 9.67 -10.07 -5.47
C ILE A 17 10.53 -11.27 -5.87
N GLN A 18 11.61 -11.53 -5.16
CA GLN A 18 12.49 -12.67 -5.43
C GLN A 18 11.75 -14.01 -5.28
N GLY A 19 10.85 -14.11 -4.30
CA GLY A 19 10.00 -15.29 -4.09
C GLY A 19 9.03 -15.52 -5.24
N ILE A 20 8.31 -14.48 -5.66
CA ILE A 20 7.38 -14.52 -6.80
C ILE A 20 8.13 -14.90 -8.07
N GLU A 21 9.25 -14.24 -8.33
CA GLU A 21 10.07 -14.47 -9.51
C GLU A 21 10.54 -15.93 -9.61
N ARG A 22 10.96 -16.52 -8.49
CA ARG A 22 11.31 -17.94 -8.40
C ARG A 22 10.11 -18.84 -8.69
N GLN A 23 8.95 -18.55 -8.10
CA GLN A 23 7.75 -19.37 -8.29
C GLN A 23 7.22 -19.29 -9.73
N LEU A 24 7.26 -18.11 -10.36
CA LEU A 24 6.85 -17.94 -11.74
C LEU A 24 7.73 -18.75 -12.69
N ARG A 25 9.06 -18.70 -12.52
CA ARG A 25 9.99 -19.54 -13.30
C ARG A 25 9.70 -21.03 -13.14
N MET A 26 9.54 -21.51 -11.90
CA MET A 26 9.23 -22.92 -11.67
C MET A 26 7.90 -23.36 -12.29
N ALA A 27 6.89 -22.48 -12.26
CA ALA A 27 5.59 -22.75 -12.87
C ALA A 27 5.65 -22.71 -14.41
N GLU A 28 6.48 -21.85 -14.99
CA GLU A 28 6.75 -21.82 -16.43
C GLU A 28 7.48 -23.08 -16.89
N ASP A 29 8.58 -23.45 -16.21
CA ASP A 29 9.36 -24.66 -16.50
C ASP A 29 8.51 -25.94 -16.39
N SER A 30 7.52 -25.94 -15.49
CA SER A 30 6.58 -27.06 -15.28
C SER A 30 5.37 -27.01 -16.23
N GLY A 31 5.27 -26.02 -17.13
CA GLY A 31 4.16 -25.84 -18.05
C GLY A 31 2.81 -25.47 -17.41
N VAL A 32 2.82 -25.05 -16.14
CA VAL A 32 1.62 -24.66 -15.37
C VAL A 32 1.13 -23.28 -15.79
N ILE A 33 2.06 -22.37 -16.12
CA ILE A 33 1.74 -21.03 -16.60
C ILE A 33 2.40 -20.78 -17.96
N ASN A 34 1.74 -19.98 -18.79
CA ASN A 34 2.32 -19.42 -20.00
C ASN A 34 2.59 -17.93 -19.76
N PRO A 35 3.86 -17.46 -19.78
CA PRO A 35 4.21 -16.07 -19.54
C PRO A 35 3.56 -15.11 -20.55
N ASN A 36 3.29 -15.59 -21.77
CA ASN A 36 2.64 -14.81 -22.82
C ASN A 36 1.10 -14.71 -22.64
N GLN A 37 0.54 -15.43 -21.67
CA GLN A 37 -0.89 -15.42 -21.35
C GLN A 37 -1.18 -14.98 -19.90
N GLY A 38 -0.15 -14.89 -19.05
CA GLY A 38 -0.24 -14.45 -17.68
C GLY A 38 -0.37 -12.93 -17.55
N LYS A 39 -0.98 -12.46 -16.46
CA LYS A 39 -0.95 -11.05 -16.07
C LYS A 39 0.08 -10.90 -14.97
N ASP A 40 0.90 -9.85 -15.04
CA ASP A 40 1.91 -9.58 -14.01
C ASP A 40 1.29 -9.54 -12.61
N VAL A 41 2.00 -10.13 -11.63
CA VAL A 41 1.71 -9.93 -10.22
C VAL A 41 1.99 -8.47 -9.89
N GLN A 42 0.96 -7.78 -9.40
CA GLN A 42 1.07 -6.36 -9.07
C GLN A 42 1.51 -6.25 -7.60
N ILE A 43 2.50 -5.41 -7.31
CA ILE A 43 2.98 -5.16 -5.96
C ILE A 43 2.77 -3.68 -5.67
N LEU A 44 2.13 -3.39 -4.53
CA LEU A 44 1.97 -2.04 -4.02
C LEU A 44 2.92 -1.84 -2.84
N ALA A 45 3.95 -1.03 -3.09
CA ALA A 45 4.96 -0.62 -2.13
C ALA A 45 4.50 0.66 -1.42
N LEU A 46 4.34 0.59 -0.10
CA LEU A 46 3.76 1.69 0.67
C LEU A 46 4.77 2.32 1.62
N GLU A 47 4.72 3.65 1.67
CA GLU A 47 5.47 4.49 2.59
C GLU A 47 4.54 5.49 3.27
N THR A 48 5.01 6.06 4.36
CA THR A 48 4.37 7.23 5.00
C THR A 48 5.12 8.51 4.69
N LYS A 49 4.40 9.64 4.66
CA LYS A 49 4.99 10.96 4.53
C LYS A 49 5.91 11.25 5.72
N GLY A 50 7.13 11.66 5.45
CA GLY A 50 8.22 11.76 6.41
C GLY A 50 9.14 10.54 6.46
N ALA A 51 8.83 9.44 5.75
CA ALA A 51 9.66 8.24 5.60
C ALA A 51 9.68 7.71 4.15
N GLU A 52 9.49 8.59 3.16
CA GLU A 52 9.23 8.26 1.75
C GLU A 52 10.50 8.12 0.87
N SER A 53 11.52 7.42 1.36
CA SER A 53 12.81 7.36 0.65
C SER A 53 12.75 6.61 -0.69
N LEU A 54 11.85 5.62 -0.84
CA LEU A 54 11.62 4.94 -2.12
C LEU A 54 10.96 5.89 -3.11
N ALA A 55 9.87 6.55 -2.71
CA ALA A 55 9.14 7.46 -3.57
C ALA A 55 10.04 8.58 -4.11
N LYS A 56 10.92 9.13 -3.26
CA LYS A 56 11.90 10.15 -3.69
C LYS A 56 12.96 9.59 -4.62
N ALA A 57 13.41 8.35 -4.43
CA ALA A 57 14.34 7.70 -5.33
C ALA A 57 13.71 7.40 -6.70
N VAL A 58 12.46 6.94 -6.72
CA VAL A 58 11.70 6.68 -7.96
C VAL A 58 11.45 7.98 -8.72
N GLU A 59 11.04 9.06 -8.04
CA GLU A 59 10.83 10.39 -8.62
C GLU A 59 12.09 10.90 -9.34
N ARG A 60 13.28 10.60 -8.80
CA ARG A 60 14.58 11.02 -9.35
C ARG A 60 15.17 10.03 -10.35
N GLY A 61 14.67 8.79 -10.40
CA GLY A 61 15.28 7.70 -11.17
C GLY A 61 16.63 7.21 -10.62
N GLU A 62 17.03 7.66 -9.42
CA GLU A 62 18.31 7.33 -8.80
C GLU A 62 18.21 7.31 -7.27
N LEU A 63 19.19 6.72 -6.60
CA LEU A 63 19.19 6.63 -5.15
C LEU A 63 19.45 7.99 -4.50
N VAL A 64 18.51 8.43 -3.67
CA VAL A 64 18.59 9.67 -2.88
C VAL A 64 18.49 9.40 -1.39
N SER A 65 19.03 10.31 -0.58
CA SER A 65 18.93 10.26 0.87
C SER A 65 18.02 11.39 1.36
N LEU A 66 17.05 11.04 2.21
CA LEU A 66 16.27 12.02 2.97
C LEU A 66 17.19 12.75 3.96
N LYS A 67 16.86 14.00 4.27
CA LYS A 67 17.59 14.80 5.27
C LYS A 67 17.33 14.34 6.71
N GLY A 68 16.23 13.64 6.93
CA GLY A 68 15.75 13.15 8.21
C GLY A 68 14.45 12.39 8.03
N VAL A 69 13.94 11.83 9.13
CA VAL A 69 12.65 11.13 9.18
C VAL A 69 11.73 11.93 10.09
N SER A 70 10.52 12.25 9.61
CA SER A 70 9.48 12.94 10.38
C SER A 70 8.22 12.12 10.58
N SER A 71 8.12 10.95 9.95
CA SER A 71 7.03 10.01 10.16
C SER A 71 7.17 9.31 11.51
N MET A 72 6.03 9.02 12.14
CA MET A 72 5.92 8.15 13.32
C MET A 72 6.13 6.67 12.98
N ALA A 73 6.08 6.27 11.72
CA ALA A 73 6.30 4.89 11.27
C ALA A 73 7.80 4.53 11.30
N THR A 74 8.35 4.31 12.49
CA THR A 74 9.78 4.08 12.71
C THR A 74 10.34 2.89 11.92
N SER A 75 9.55 1.85 11.66
CA SER A 75 9.98 0.69 10.87
C SER A 75 10.05 0.98 9.35
N LEU A 76 9.52 2.11 8.87
CA LEU A 76 9.71 2.63 7.51
C LEU A 76 10.88 3.64 7.40
N ALA A 77 11.49 4.04 8.52
CA ALA A 77 12.41 5.18 8.66
C ALA A 77 13.80 5.01 8.01
N ALA A 78 13.88 4.41 6.82
CA ALA A 78 15.11 4.35 6.05
C ALA A 78 15.39 5.72 5.40
N LEU A 79 16.52 6.36 5.73
CA LEU A 79 16.93 7.60 5.07
C LEU A 79 17.20 7.41 3.57
N ARG A 80 17.64 6.23 3.18
CA ARG A 80 17.93 5.86 1.79
C ARG A 80 17.52 4.41 1.59
N VAL A 81 16.77 4.13 0.53
CA VAL A 81 16.43 2.75 0.17
C VAL A 81 17.64 1.98 -0.35
N ALA A 82 17.58 0.65 -0.25
CA ALA A 82 18.55 -0.21 -0.91
C ALA A 82 18.45 -0.09 -2.43
N GLU A 83 19.58 -0.22 -3.13
CA GLU A 83 19.64 -0.20 -4.60
C GLU A 83 18.68 -1.20 -5.25
N ARG A 84 18.62 -2.41 -4.71
CA ARG A 84 17.71 -3.45 -5.20
C ARG A 84 16.24 -3.04 -5.09
N THR A 85 15.86 -2.31 -4.05
CA THR A 85 14.50 -1.81 -3.86
C THR A 85 14.12 -0.82 -4.96
N LEU A 86 15.01 0.12 -5.30
CA LEU A 86 14.79 1.05 -6.40
C LEU A 86 14.74 0.33 -7.75
N GLN A 87 15.68 -0.59 -8.00
CA GLN A 87 15.71 -1.37 -9.24
C GLN A 87 14.44 -2.21 -9.43
N ASN A 88 13.92 -2.79 -8.36
CA ASN A 88 12.67 -3.54 -8.39
C ASN A 88 11.46 -2.68 -8.80
N VAL A 89 11.50 -1.35 -8.61
CA VAL A 89 10.45 -0.45 -9.07
C VAL A 89 10.70 0.03 -10.51
N LEU A 90 11.92 0.45 -10.82
CA LEU A 90 12.26 0.98 -12.14
C LEU A 90 12.32 -0.10 -13.23
N ASN A 91 12.87 -1.26 -12.88
CA ASN A 91 13.14 -2.39 -13.77
C ASN A 91 12.75 -3.72 -13.07
N PRO A 92 11.45 -3.96 -12.80
CA PRO A 92 10.99 -5.17 -12.13
C PRO A 92 11.30 -6.42 -12.96
N PRO A 93 11.48 -7.59 -12.31
CA PRO A 93 11.65 -8.85 -13.04
C PRO A 93 10.38 -9.24 -13.80
N ALA A 94 10.53 -10.12 -14.80
CA ALA A 94 9.43 -10.58 -15.64
C ALA A 94 8.27 -11.17 -14.82
N GLY A 95 7.04 -10.82 -15.20
CA GLY A 95 5.83 -11.25 -14.51
C GLY A 95 5.53 -10.50 -13.21
N VAL A 96 6.28 -9.44 -12.88
CA VAL A 96 6.05 -8.56 -11.73
C VAL A 96 5.93 -7.12 -12.18
N LYS A 97 5.00 -6.38 -11.58
CA LYS A 97 4.88 -4.92 -11.74
C LYS A 97 4.78 -4.28 -10.36
N VAL A 98 5.60 -3.27 -10.10
CA VAL A 98 5.62 -2.58 -8.80
C VAL A 98 5.07 -1.16 -8.94
N HIS A 99 4.22 -0.77 -8.00
CA HIS A 99 3.67 0.57 -7.84
C HIS A 99 4.10 1.08 -6.47
N ASN A 100 4.43 2.35 -6.34
CA ASN A 100 4.73 2.97 -5.05
C ASN A 100 3.70 4.05 -4.70
N ARG A 101 3.31 4.14 -3.43
CA ARG A 101 2.41 5.18 -2.93
C ARG A 101 2.82 5.62 -1.54
N VAL A 102 2.76 6.94 -1.33
CA VAL A 102 2.95 7.58 -0.03
C VAL A 102 1.59 7.92 0.55
N MET A 103 1.40 7.61 1.83
CA MET A 103 0.20 7.89 2.62
C MET A 103 0.57 8.70 3.87
N ASP A 104 -0.39 9.30 4.55
CA ASP A 104 -0.11 10.01 5.80
C ASP A 104 -0.11 9.04 7.00
N ASP A 105 0.60 9.39 8.08
CA ASP A 105 0.61 8.61 9.31
C ASP A 105 -0.80 8.43 9.90
N ALA A 106 -1.67 9.44 9.73
CA ALA A 106 -3.08 9.36 10.11
C ALA A 106 -3.83 8.24 9.35
N GLU A 107 -3.50 8.01 8.08
CA GLU A 107 -4.07 6.91 7.31
C GLU A 107 -3.52 5.57 7.81
N ALA A 108 -2.21 5.48 8.06
CA ALA A 108 -1.60 4.31 8.65
C ALA A 108 -2.23 3.95 10.01
N ALA A 109 -2.51 4.95 10.84
CA ALA A 109 -3.15 4.79 12.15
C ALA A 109 -4.58 4.24 12.06
N LYS A 110 -5.36 4.66 11.06
CA LYS A 110 -6.69 4.06 10.78
C LYS A 110 -6.58 2.57 10.50
N GLY A 111 -5.56 2.16 9.74
CA GLY A 111 -5.27 0.75 9.49
C GLY A 111 -4.86 -0.04 10.74
N VAL A 112 -4.07 0.57 11.63
CA VAL A 112 -3.73 -0.01 12.94
C VAL A 112 -5.00 -0.22 13.78
N LEU A 113 -5.82 0.82 13.92
CA LEU A 113 -7.05 0.78 14.71
C LEU A 113 -8.05 -0.24 14.17
N ARG A 114 -8.18 -0.33 12.85
CA ARG A 114 -8.99 -1.37 12.20
C ARG A 114 -8.54 -2.78 12.59
N LEU A 115 -7.24 -3.07 12.50
CA LEU A 115 -6.72 -4.40 12.82
C LEU A 115 -6.91 -4.76 14.29
N VAL A 116 -6.70 -3.83 15.21
CA VAL A 116 -6.90 -4.11 16.64
C VAL A 116 -8.38 -4.27 16.98
N ASP A 117 -9.27 -3.45 16.42
CA ASP A 117 -10.70 -3.48 16.72
C ASP A 117 -11.40 -4.69 16.07
N GLU A 118 -11.10 -5.01 14.80
CA GLU A 118 -11.79 -6.05 14.03
C GLU A 118 -11.11 -7.43 14.13
N HIS A 119 -9.79 -7.45 14.25
CA HIS A 119 -9.00 -8.69 14.17
C HIS A 119 -8.18 -8.99 15.42
N ARG A 120 -8.21 -8.11 16.45
CA ARG A 120 -7.42 -8.23 17.68
C ARG A 120 -5.91 -8.32 17.40
N LEU A 121 -5.46 -7.70 16.31
CA LEU A 121 -4.07 -7.62 15.91
C LEU A 121 -3.57 -6.20 16.13
N LEU A 122 -2.74 -6.00 17.15
CA LEU A 122 -2.06 -4.74 17.36
C LEU A 122 -0.76 -4.72 16.55
N VAL A 123 -0.60 -3.72 15.69
CA VAL A 123 0.51 -3.62 14.73
C VAL A 123 1.07 -2.20 14.66
N GLU A 124 2.29 -2.05 14.14
CA GLU A 124 2.90 -0.72 13.91
C GLU A 124 2.26 0.01 12.72
N LEU A 125 2.47 1.33 12.62
CA LEU A 125 2.01 2.15 11.49
C LEU A 125 2.52 1.62 10.13
N ALA A 126 3.75 1.09 10.08
CA ALA A 126 4.32 0.48 8.89
C ALA A 126 3.48 -0.70 8.35
N CYS A 127 2.79 -1.41 9.24
CA CYS A 127 1.85 -2.47 8.89
C CYS A 127 0.45 -1.90 8.63
N GLY A 128 0.00 -0.95 9.44
CA GLY A 128 -1.31 -0.31 9.33
C GLY A 128 -1.54 0.34 7.96
N VAL A 129 -0.51 1.00 7.39
CA VAL A 129 -0.61 1.60 6.04
C VAL A 129 -0.98 0.59 4.96
N CYS A 130 -0.52 -0.67 5.07
CA CYS A 130 -0.83 -1.73 4.12
C CYS A 130 -2.32 -2.11 4.14
N VAL A 131 -2.94 -2.10 5.32
CA VAL A 131 -4.37 -2.36 5.46
C VAL A 131 -5.19 -1.18 4.97
N GLU A 132 -4.84 0.03 5.39
CA GLU A 132 -5.60 1.22 5.01
C GLU A 132 -5.55 1.48 3.50
N ALA A 133 -4.43 1.19 2.83
CA ALA A 133 -4.31 1.31 1.38
C ALA A 133 -5.33 0.44 0.62
N VAL A 134 -5.76 -0.67 1.22
CA VAL A 134 -6.73 -1.61 0.61
C VAL A 134 -8.16 -1.27 1.00
N VAL A 135 -8.38 -0.90 2.26
CA VAL A 135 -9.74 -0.76 2.83
C VAL A 135 -10.31 0.63 2.64
N ALA A 136 -9.48 1.67 2.56
CA ALA A 136 -9.98 3.03 2.39
C ALA A 136 -10.76 3.16 1.06
N GLY A 137 -12.05 3.48 1.19
CA GLY A 137 -12.81 4.06 0.09
C GLY A 137 -12.11 5.34 -0.36
N GLY A 138 -11.87 5.49 -1.66
CA GLY A 138 -11.34 6.73 -2.18
C GLY A 138 -12.37 7.81 -1.98
N GLN A 139 -12.06 8.77 -1.12
CA GLN A 139 -12.75 10.04 -1.08
C GLN A 139 -12.55 10.68 -2.46
N THR A 140 -13.57 10.65 -3.31
CA THR A 140 -13.65 11.52 -4.48
C THR A 140 -13.83 12.94 -3.93
N GLN A 141 -12.73 13.68 -3.77
CA GLN A 141 -12.83 15.13 -3.63
C GLN A 141 -13.42 15.69 -4.92
N GLY A 142 -14.73 16.00 -4.89
CA GLY A 142 -15.37 17.05 -5.66
C GLY A 142 -15.17 17.05 -7.18
N LEU A 143 -15.96 16.25 -7.89
CA LEU A 143 -16.56 16.65 -9.17
C LEU A 143 -18.07 16.58 -8.96
N THR A 144 -18.65 17.71 -8.57
CA THR A 144 -20.09 17.86 -8.36
C THR A 144 -20.83 17.70 -9.69
N ALA A 145 -21.50 16.57 -9.90
CA ALA A 145 -22.58 16.46 -10.88
C ALA A 145 -23.90 16.82 -10.19
N HIS A 146 -24.45 17.97 -10.52
CA HIS A 146 -25.84 18.30 -10.20
C HIS A 146 -26.77 17.33 -10.92
N ALA A 147 -27.61 16.62 -10.17
CA ALA A 147 -28.86 16.07 -10.72
C ALA A 147 -29.94 16.01 -9.62
N ASN A 148 -30.87 16.96 -9.70
CA ASN A 148 -32.22 16.78 -9.17
C ASN A 148 -32.96 15.83 -10.11
N THR A 149 -33.37 14.65 -9.64
CA THR A 149 -34.67 14.02 -9.93
C THR A 149 -34.71 12.64 -9.27
N GLY A 150 -35.75 12.37 -8.49
CA GLY A 150 -35.97 11.08 -7.87
C GLY A 150 -36.23 9.98 -8.90
N GLN A 151 -35.45 8.91 -8.83
CA GLN A 151 -35.74 7.58 -9.35
C GLN A 151 -34.81 6.59 -8.65
N VAL A 152 -35.37 5.51 -8.10
CA VAL A 152 -34.61 4.41 -7.51
C VAL A 152 -34.28 3.45 -8.64
N ALA A 153 -33.04 3.49 -9.11
CA ALA A 153 -32.45 2.47 -9.98
C ALA A 153 -31.34 1.75 -9.20
N ASP A 154 -31.09 0.48 -9.51
CA ASP A 154 -29.86 -0.23 -9.12
C ASP A 154 -28.67 0.56 -9.66
N GLU A 155 -28.16 1.50 -8.87
CA GLU A 155 -27.01 2.33 -9.19
C GLU A 155 -25.76 1.44 -9.27
N PRO A 156 -24.91 1.55 -10.31
CA PRO A 156 -23.61 0.91 -10.30
C PRO A 156 -22.83 1.50 -9.13
N VAL A 157 -22.54 0.69 -8.11
CA VAL A 157 -21.64 1.08 -7.03
C VAL A 157 -20.32 1.49 -7.67
N GLU A 158 -20.04 2.79 -7.69
CA GLU A 158 -18.78 3.33 -8.19
C GLU A 158 -17.68 2.89 -7.22
N TRP A 159 -16.96 1.82 -7.59
CA TRP A 159 -15.88 1.25 -6.77
C TRP A 159 -14.67 2.19 -6.76
N SER A 160 -14.76 3.32 -6.04
CA SER A 160 -13.66 4.27 -5.94
C SER A 160 -12.59 3.82 -4.91
N SER A 161 -12.26 2.53 -4.79
CA SER A 161 -11.20 2.11 -3.85
C SER A 161 -9.85 2.75 -4.22
N LYS A 162 -9.01 3.09 -3.23
CA LYS A 162 -7.64 3.58 -3.50
C LYS A 162 -6.84 2.62 -4.39
N LEU A 163 -7.06 1.31 -4.23
CA LEU A 163 -6.46 0.29 -5.09
C LEU A 163 -6.87 0.41 -6.56
N ALA A 164 -8.15 0.71 -6.83
CA ALA A 164 -8.62 0.91 -8.21
C ALA A 164 -7.97 2.12 -8.88
N GLN A 165 -7.63 3.15 -8.10
CA GLN A 165 -6.92 4.34 -8.59
C GLN A 165 -5.44 4.07 -8.87
N ILE A 166 -4.82 3.19 -8.09
CA ILE A 166 -3.38 2.91 -8.18
C ILE A 166 -3.09 1.80 -9.19
N ILE A 167 -3.91 0.74 -9.23
CA ILE A 167 -3.56 -0.49 -9.94
C ILE A 167 -4.49 -0.74 -11.14
N PRO A 168 -3.96 -0.66 -12.38
CA PRO A 168 -4.77 -0.80 -13.58
C PRO A 168 -5.53 -2.13 -13.68
N GLY A 169 -6.84 -2.02 -13.92
CA GLY A 169 -7.71 -3.17 -14.12
C GLY A 169 -7.95 -4.00 -12.86
N PHE A 170 -7.84 -3.38 -11.69
CA PHE A 170 -8.41 -3.89 -10.46
C PHE A 170 -9.95 -3.95 -10.55
N GLY A 171 -10.58 -4.97 -9.97
CA GLY A 171 -12.03 -5.13 -9.96
C GLY A 171 -12.48 -6.34 -9.12
N PRO A 172 -13.78 -6.71 -9.14
CA PRO A 172 -14.33 -7.72 -8.22
C PRO A 172 -13.71 -9.13 -8.32
N GLN A 173 -13.06 -9.45 -9.44
CA GLN A 173 -12.38 -10.74 -9.66
C GLN A 173 -10.89 -10.71 -9.28
N SER A 174 -10.39 -9.57 -8.82
CA SER A 174 -9.04 -9.42 -8.29
C SER A 174 -8.88 -10.20 -6.98
N ARG A 175 -7.68 -10.72 -6.74
CA ARG A 175 -7.31 -11.29 -5.44
C ARG A 175 -6.18 -10.47 -4.84
N VAL A 176 -6.42 -9.93 -3.65
CA VAL A 176 -5.45 -9.11 -2.91
C VAL A 176 -4.92 -9.93 -1.75
N VAL A 177 -3.59 -9.97 -1.63
CA VAL A 177 -2.86 -10.48 -0.48
C VAL A 177 -2.24 -9.29 0.22
N VAL A 178 -2.66 -9.02 1.44
CA VAL A 178 -2.09 -7.97 2.29
C VAL A 178 -1.09 -8.61 3.23
N ILE A 179 0.15 -8.13 3.22
CA ILE A 179 1.19 -8.63 4.12
C ILE A 179 1.10 -7.85 5.44
N VAL A 180 0.51 -8.48 6.45
CA VAL A 180 0.45 -7.95 7.82
C VAL A 180 1.79 -8.28 8.51
N CYS A 181 2.78 -7.40 8.35
CA CYS A 181 4.12 -7.61 8.91
C CYS A 181 4.19 -7.46 10.44
N GLY A 182 3.16 -6.88 11.06
CA GLY A 182 3.06 -6.71 12.51
C GLY A 182 3.90 -5.55 13.00
N GLY A 183 5.00 -5.88 13.67
CA GLY A 183 5.81 -4.93 14.42
C GLY A 183 5.57 -5.01 15.92
N SER A 184 6.56 -4.61 16.69
CA SER A 184 6.57 -4.69 18.17
C SER A 184 6.72 -3.32 18.83
N ASN A 185 7.00 -2.26 18.07
CA ASN A 185 7.09 -0.90 18.59
C ASN A 185 5.70 -0.23 18.67
N ILE A 186 4.76 -0.90 19.32
CA ILE A 186 3.37 -0.46 19.49
C ILE A 186 2.85 -0.93 20.85
N SER A 187 2.02 -0.12 21.49
CA SER A 187 1.31 -0.48 22.73
C SER A 187 -0.17 -0.07 22.67
N LEU A 188 -0.96 -0.48 23.67
CA LEU A 188 -2.36 -0.07 23.78
C LEU A 188 -2.46 1.44 23.99
N GLU A 189 -1.54 2.02 24.75
CA GLU A 189 -1.45 3.47 24.98
C GLU A 189 -1.21 4.21 23.67
N THR A 190 -0.29 3.73 22.83
CA THR A 190 -0.05 4.31 21.49
C THR A 190 -1.29 4.19 20.59
N ALA A 191 -2.02 3.08 20.63
CA ALA A 191 -3.26 2.93 19.88
C ALA A 191 -4.36 3.89 20.38
N VAL A 192 -4.47 4.10 21.70
CA VAL A 192 -5.38 5.11 22.27
C VAL A 192 -4.99 6.51 21.80
N GLU A 193 -3.70 6.85 21.83
CA GLU A 193 -3.19 8.12 21.32
C GLU A 193 -3.54 8.33 19.84
N TYR A 194 -3.39 7.31 19.00
CA TYR A 194 -3.81 7.39 17.59
C TYR A 194 -5.30 7.70 17.44
N ARG A 195 -6.14 7.08 18.26
CA ARG A 195 -7.59 7.32 18.26
C ARG A 195 -7.92 8.75 18.70
N GLU A 196 -7.26 9.25 19.73
CA GLU A 196 -7.42 10.63 20.20
C GLU A 196 -6.98 11.65 19.14
N ARG A 197 -5.80 11.45 18.52
CA ARG A 197 -5.31 12.30 17.44
C ARG A 197 -6.28 12.32 16.26
N LEU A 198 -6.79 11.16 15.82
CA LEU A 198 -7.77 11.09 14.74
C LEU A 198 -9.10 11.79 15.07
N ASN A 199 -9.56 11.72 16.32
CA ASN A 199 -10.74 12.46 16.77
C ASN A 199 -10.50 13.97 16.79
N ASN A 200 -9.25 14.40 16.95
CA ASN A 200 -8.81 15.79 16.88
C ASN A 200 -8.33 16.18 15.46
N GLU A 201 -8.91 15.56 14.42
CA GLU A 201 -8.68 15.89 13.01
C GLU A 201 -7.24 15.63 12.49
N TRP A 202 -6.49 14.69 13.05
CA TRP A 202 -5.17 14.31 12.52
C TRP A 202 -5.24 13.91 11.04
N GLY A 203 -4.38 14.54 10.21
CA GLY A 203 -4.30 14.30 8.77
C GLY A 203 -5.28 15.10 7.89
N THR A 204 -6.02 16.08 8.44
CA THR A 204 -6.89 16.98 7.65
C THR A 204 -6.18 18.23 7.13
N GLY A 205 -4.91 18.44 7.47
CA GLY A 205 -4.13 19.62 7.09
C GLY A 205 -4.29 20.83 8.02
N ASN A 206 -4.98 20.66 9.15
CA ASN A 206 -5.11 21.65 10.23
C ASN A 206 -3.96 21.61 11.27
N GLU A 207 -2.83 20.96 10.92
CA GLU A 207 -1.63 20.82 11.75
C GLU A 207 -0.48 21.71 11.29
#